data_AF-A0A9C9JRU3-F1
#
_entry.id   AF-A0A9C9JRU3-F1
#
_cell.length_a   1.000
_cell.length_b   1.000
_cell.length_c   1.000
_cell.angle_alpha   90.00
_cell.angle_beta   90.00
_cell.angle_gamma   90.00
#
_symmetry.space_group_name_H-M   'P 1'
#
loop_
_entity.id
_entity.type
_entity.pdbx_description
1 polymer ?
#
loop_
_entity_poly.entity_id
_entity_poly.type
_entity_poly.pdbx_seq_one_letter_code
_entity_poly.pdbx_strand_id
1 'polypeptide(L)'
;MKGIKSPSSLSAEAANKFLQHKKKKLEIDEIVAGIFKGDISTLSSAITLVESNLAKHREISNQIIEKCLPKSGNSIRIGITGVPGVGKSTFIEALGMNIIKKGHKLAVLAIDPSSEQSGGSILGDKTRMENLSAQKNAFIRPSPS
;
A
#
# COMPACT_ATOMS: atom_id res chain seq x y z
N MET A 1 -14.19 49.07 25.78
CA MET A 1 -14.28 47.95 24.82
C MET A 1 -14.02 46.65 25.58
N LYS A 2 -15.05 45.80 25.77
CA LYS A 2 -14.90 44.49 26.42
C LYS A 2 -14.27 43.52 25.41
N GLY A 3 -13.05 43.06 25.68
CA GLY A 3 -12.36 42.08 24.85
C GLY A 3 -13.12 40.74 24.83
N ILE A 4 -13.29 40.18 23.64
CA ILE A 4 -13.90 38.88 23.42
C ILE A 4 -12.87 37.82 23.87
N LYS A 5 -13.24 36.97 24.83
CA LYS A 5 -12.42 35.81 25.23
C LYS A 5 -12.43 34.79 24.09
N SER A 6 -11.24 34.39 23.65
CA SER A 6 -11.05 33.29 22.68
C SER A 6 -11.73 32.01 23.19
N PRO A 7 -12.45 31.26 22.34
CA PRO A 7 -13.07 30.02 22.76
C PRO A 7 -12.01 28.98 23.05
N SER A 8 -11.87 28.60 24.32
CA SER A 8 -11.18 27.39 24.74
C SER A 8 -12.06 26.19 24.38
N SER A 9 -11.67 25.36 23.41
CA SER A 9 -12.05 23.94 23.38
C SER A 9 -11.50 23.21 22.15
N LEU A 10 -10.24 22.79 22.21
CA LEU A 10 -9.96 21.40 21.85
C LEU A 10 -10.36 20.60 23.09
N SER A 11 -11.60 20.08 23.12
CA SER A 11 -12.04 19.31 24.27
C SER A 11 -11.14 18.09 24.42
N ALA A 12 -10.68 17.83 25.65
CA ALA A 12 -9.91 16.63 25.97
C ALA A 12 -10.64 15.35 25.52
N GLU A 13 -11.97 15.40 25.43
CA GLU A 13 -12.83 14.35 24.89
C GLU A 13 -12.69 14.15 23.37
N ALA A 14 -12.60 15.23 22.58
CA ALA A 14 -12.31 15.13 21.15
C ALA A 14 -10.90 14.56 20.94
N ALA A 15 -9.92 15.06 21.69
CA ALA A 15 -8.55 14.53 21.66
C ALA A 15 -8.51 13.04 22.05
N ASN A 16 -9.23 12.64 23.10
CA ASN A 16 -9.32 11.24 23.52
C ASN A 16 -10.06 10.36 22.52
N LYS A 17 -11.16 10.82 21.89
CA LYS A 17 -11.83 10.09 20.81
C LYS A 17 -10.91 9.91 19.60
N PHE A 18 -10.16 10.94 19.22
CA PHE A 18 -9.16 10.86 18.16
C PHE A 18 -8.03 9.87 18.52
N LEU A 19 -7.51 9.91 19.75
CA LEU A 19 -6.48 8.99 20.22
C LEU A 19 -6.99 7.55 20.33
N GLN A 20 -8.24 7.33 20.76
CA GLN A 20 -8.88 6.02 20.81
C GLN A 20 -9.12 5.44 19.42
N HIS A 21 -9.57 6.25 18.45
CA HIS A 21 -9.65 5.83 17.05
C HIS A 21 -8.28 5.49 16.46
N LYS A 22 -7.23 6.26 16.81
CA LYS A 22 -5.85 6.01 16.40
C LYS A 22 -5.25 4.74 17.06
N LYS A 23 -5.81 4.30 18.19
CA LYS A 23 -5.33 3.17 19.00
C LYS A 23 -6.02 1.84 18.74
N LYS A 24 -6.95 1.73 17.79
CA LYS A 24 -7.47 0.41 17.40
C LYS A 24 -6.38 -0.31 16.58
N LYS A 25 -5.39 -0.84 17.28
CA LYS A 25 -4.41 -1.77 16.73
C LYS A 25 -5.22 -2.95 16.23
N LEU A 26 -5.32 -3.09 14.91
CA LEU A 26 -5.98 -4.25 14.31
C LEU A 26 -5.22 -5.48 14.78
N GLU A 27 -5.96 -6.45 15.28
CA GLU A 27 -5.38 -7.74 15.66
C GLU A 27 -4.91 -8.47 14.38
N ILE A 28 -3.91 -9.33 14.50
CA ILE A 28 -3.28 -10.01 13.35
C ILE A 28 -4.32 -10.75 12.50
N ASP A 29 -5.32 -11.37 13.15
CA ASP A 29 -6.39 -12.07 12.46
C ASP A 29 -7.34 -11.13 11.70
N GLU A 30 -7.56 -9.91 12.19
CA GLU A 30 -8.34 -8.90 11.47
C GLU A 30 -7.59 -8.43 10.22
N ILE A 31 -6.27 -8.24 10.32
CA ILE A 31 -5.41 -7.89 9.19
C ILE A 31 -5.47 -8.99 8.12
N VAL A 32 -5.25 -10.25 8.51
CA VAL A 32 -5.28 -11.40 7.60
C VAL A 32 -6.67 -11.56 6.96
N ALA A 33 -7.74 -11.39 7.74
CA ALA A 33 -9.10 -11.45 7.22
C ALA A 33 -9.36 -10.33 6.20
N GLY A 34 -8.87 -9.11 6.43
CA GLY A 34 -8.96 -7.99 5.50
C GLY A 34 -8.21 -8.28 4.19
N ILE A 35 -6.99 -8.83 4.27
CA ILE A 35 -6.22 -9.26 3.09
C ILE A 35 -7.00 -10.29 2.27
N PHE A 36 -7.58 -11.31 2.91
CA PHE A 36 -8.35 -12.34 2.21
C PHE A 36 -9.66 -11.84 1.61
N LYS A 37 -10.24 -10.77 2.16
CA LYS A 37 -11.40 -10.08 1.56
C LYS A 37 -11.01 -9.15 0.41
N GLY A 38 -9.71 -8.92 0.18
CA GLY A 38 -9.21 -8.02 -0.86
C GLY A 38 -9.28 -6.55 -0.47
N ASP A 39 -9.26 -6.23 0.82
CA ASP A 39 -9.17 -4.84 1.29
C ASP A 39 -7.78 -4.26 0.98
N ILE A 40 -7.73 -3.36 0.00
CA ILE A 40 -6.51 -2.71 -0.48
C ILE A 40 -5.85 -1.88 0.61
N SER A 41 -6.61 -1.24 1.50
CA SER A 41 -6.03 -0.44 2.58
C SER A 41 -5.32 -1.34 3.59
N THR A 42 -5.99 -2.43 4.00
CA THR A 42 -5.40 -3.41 4.91
C THR A 42 -4.17 -4.06 4.30
N LEU A 43 -4.21 -4.44 3.02
CA LEU A 43 -3.06 -4.99 2.29
C LEU A 43 -1.88 -4.00 2.26
N SER A 44 -2.15 -2.72 1.96
CA SER A 44 -1.12 -1.69 1.91
C SER A 44 -0.44 -1.50 3.26
N SER A 45 -1.22 -1.42 4.35
CA SER A 45 -0.68 -1.32 5.71
C SER A 45 0.12 -2.55 6.13
N ALA A 46 -0.32 -3.76 5.75
CA ALA A 46 0.42 -4.99 6.00
C ALA A 46 1.76 -5.02 5.25
N ILE A 47 1.79 -4.59 3.99
CA ILE A 47 3.04 -4.47 3.23
C ILE A 47 3.99 -3.46 3.90
N THR A 48 3.49 -2.31 4.36
CA THR A 48 4.31 -1.34 5.11
C THR A 48 4.89 -1.92 6.39
N LEU A 49 4.15 -2.79 7.11
CA LEU A 49 4.69 -3.50 8.27
C LEU A 49 5.81 -4.46 7.88
N VAL A 50 5.67 -5.16 6.75
CA VAL A 50 6.68 -6.08 6.22
C VAL A 50 7.95 -5.34 5.79
N GLU A 51 7.81 -4.16 5.18
CA GLU A 51 8.94 -3.31 4.73
C GLU A 51 9.64 -2.57 5.88
N SER A 52 9.04 -2.51 7.07
CA SER A 52 9.58 -1.73 8.19
C SER A 52 10.81 -2.38 8.84
N ASN A 53 11.83 -1.56 9.10
CA ASN A 53 13.05 -1.97 9.81
C ASN A 53 12.92 -2.12 11.35
N LEU A 54 11.81 -1.68 11.95
CA LEU A 54 11.60 -1.78 13.40
C LEU A 54 11.45 -3.24 13.87
N ALA A 55 12.24 -3.64 14.86
CA ALA A 55 12.22 -5.00 15.41
C ALA A 55 10.83 -5.47 15.87
N LYS A 56 10.04 -4.58 16.48
CA LYS A 56 8.67 -4.88 16.91
C LYS A 56 7.71 -5.20 15.76
N HIS A 57 7.98 -4.66 14.57
CA HIS A 57 7.16 -4.95 13.38
C HIS A 57 7.54 -6.28 12.76
N ARG A 58 8.81 -6.70 12.84
CA ARG A 58 9.27 -7.98 12.27
C ARG A 58 8.48 -9.18 12.78
N GLU A 59 8.24 -9.25 14.09
CA GLU A 59 7.49 -10.36 14.67
C GLU A 59 6.03 -10.39 14.20
N ILE A 60 5.37 -9.24 14.14
CA ILE A 60 4.01 -9.10 13.63
C ILE A 60 3.95 -9.48 12.14
N SER A 61 4.91 -8.99 11.35
CA SER A 61 5.01 -9.24 9.90
C SER A 61 5.21 -10.72 9.59
N ASN A 62 6.06 -11.42 10.35
CA ASN A 62 6.27 -12.86 10.18
C ASN A 62 4.97 -13.63 10.41
N GLN A 63 4.21 -13.31 11.47
CA GLN A 63 2.93 -13.95 11.74
C GLN A 63 1.89 -13.69 10.64
N ILE A 64 1.84 -12.46 10.09
CA ILE A 64 0.96 -12.14 8.96
C ILE A 64 1.35 -12.97 7.73
N ILE A 65 2.65 -13.04 7.40
CA ILE A 65 3.16 -13.81 6.26
C ILE A 65 2.81 -15.29 6.41
N GLU A 66 3.12 -15.90 7.57
CA GLU A 66 2.84 -17.31 7.85
C GLU A 66 1.36 -17.66 7.65
N LYS A 67 0.45 -16.82 8.15
CA LYS A 67 -1.00 -17.00 7.97
C LYS A 67 -1.45 -16.82 6.51
N CYS A 68 -0.73 -16.05 5.71
CA CYS A 68 -1.04 -15.85 4.29
C CYS A 68 -0.48 -16.95 3.38
N LEU A 69 0.59 -17.64 3.78
CA LEU A 69 1.28 -18.65 2.95
C LEU A 69 0.36 -19.72 2.35
N PRO A 70 -0.62 -20.30 3.08
CA PRO A 70 -1.50 -21.34 2.53
C PRO A 70 -2.37 -20.88 1.34
N LYS A 71 -2.58 -19.57 1.17
CA LYS A 71 -3.33 -19.00 0.03
C LYS A 71 -2.41 -18.33 -1.00
N SER A 72 -1.10 -18.39 -0.80
CA SER A 72 -0.11 -17.86 -1.74
C SER A 72 0.10 -18.81 -2.93
N GLY A 73 0.75 -18.33 -3.98
CA GLY A 73 1.15 -19.16 -5.13
C GLY A 73 0.12 -19.34 -6.23
N ASN A 74 -1.17 -19.03 -5.99
CA ASN A 74 -2.20 -19.06 -7.04
C ASN A 74 -2.19 -17.76 -7.89
N SER A 75 -1.04 -17.44 -8.48
CA SER A 75 -0.87 -16.28 -9.36
C SER A 75 0.27 -16.49 -10.36
N ILE A 76 0.18 -15.82 -11.51
CA ILE A 76 1.27 -15.76 -12.49
C ILE A 76 2.18 -14.58 -12.11
N ARG A 77 3.50 -14.82 -12.05
CA ARG A 77 4.53 -13.81 -11.72
C ARG A 77 5.41 -13.55 -12.94
N ILE A 78 5.43 -12.31 -13.41
CA ILE A 78 6.17 -11.89 -14.61
C ILE A 78 7.13 -10.77 -14.23
N GLY A 79 8.43 -10.96 -14.51
CA GLY A 79 9.42 -9.90 -14.42
C GLY A 79 9.51 -9.12 -15.73
N ILE A 80 9.48 -7.79 -15.66
CA ILE A 80 9.63 -6.91 -16.82
C ILE A 80 10.84 -5.99 -16.55
N THR A 81 11.80 -5.98 -17.47
CA THR A 81 13.02 -5.17 -17.38
C THR A 81 13.29 -4.45 -18.71
N GLY A 82 14.25 -3.54 -18.71
CA GLY A 82 14.66 -2.77 -19.88
C GLY A 82 15.29 -1.44 -19.49
N VAL A 83 16.00 -0.82 -20.43
CA VAL A 83 16.70 0.46 -20.22
C VAL A 83 15.72 1.60 -19.86
N PRO A 84 16.18 2.66 -19.19
CA PRO A 84 15.36 3.87 -18.99
C PRO A 84 14.82 4.40 -20.32
N GLY A 85 13.57 4.85 -20.35
CA GLY A 85 12.95 5.43 -21.55
C GLY A 85 12.41 4.44 -22.61
N VAL A 86 12.65 3.13 -22.50
CA VAL A 86 12.17 2.12 -23.48
C VAL A 86 10.63 1.93 -23.51
N GLY A 87 9.87 2.66 -22.70
CA GLY A 87 8.40 2.56 -22.66
C GLY A 87 7.85 1.45 -21.77
N LYS A 88 8.62 0.94 -20.78
CA LYS A 88 8.16 -0.12 -19.86
C LYS A 88 6.83 0.21 -19.18
N SER A 89 6.68 1.40 -18.61
CA SER A 89 5.45 1.82 -17.92
C SER A 89 4.26 1.86 -18.87
N THR A 90 4.45 2.36 -20.09
CA THR A 90 3.41 2.35 -21.14
C THR A 90 2.98 0.93 -21.50
N PHE A 91 3.94 0.02 -21.64
CA PHE A 91 3.65 -1.39 -21.89
C PHE A 91 2.88 -2.04 -20.71
N ILE A 92 3.34 -1.81 -19.48
CA ILE A 92 2.69 -2.34 -18.27
C ILE A 92 1.26 -1.81 -18.13
N GLU A 93 1.01 -0.53 -18.39
CA GLU A 93 -0.34 0.04 -18.40
C GLU A 93 -1.24 -0.64 -19.43
N ALA A 94 -0.80 -0.72 -20.69
CA ALA A 94 -1.58 -1.33 -21.76
C ALA A 94 -1.88 -2.81 -21.51
N LEU A 95 -0.86 -3.58 -21.09
CA LEU A 95 -1.01 -4.99 -20.72
C LEU A 95 -1.95 -5.15 -19.52
N GLY A 96 -1.76 -4.32 -18.49
CA GLY A 96 -2.55 -4.39 -17.27
C GLY A 96 -4.03 -4.09 -17.52
N MET A 97 -4.33 -3.09 -18.34
CA MET A 97 -5.70 -2.78 -18.75
C MET A 97 -6.34 -3.95 -19.51
N ASN A 98 -5.60 -4.67 -20.35
CA ASN A 98 -6.09 -5.87 -21.03
C ASN A 98 -6.40 -7.01 -20.04
N ILE A 99 -5.49 -7.27 -19.10
CA ILE A 99 -5.66 -8.28 -18.03
C ILE A 99 -6.91 -8.00 -17.20
N ILE A 100 -7.11 -6.74 -16.81
CA ILE A 100 -8.29 -6.32 -16.02
C ILE A 100 -9.58 -6.43 -16.83
N LYS A 101 -9.56 -6.05 -18.11
CA LYS A 101 -10.72 -6.22 -19.02
C LYS A 101 -11.16 -7.69 -19.15
N LYS A 102 -10.23 -8.64 -18.98
CA LYS A 102 -10.53 -10.09 -18.94
C LYS A 102 -11.04 -10.59 -17.59
N GLY A 103 -11.25 -9.71 -16.62
CA GLY A 103 -11.79 -10.03 -15.30
C GLY A 103 -10.73 -10.45 -14.26
N HIS A 104 -9.45 -10.31 -14.56
CA HIS A 104 -8.38 -10.63 -13.62
C HIS A 104 -8.02 -9.45 -12.70
N LYS A 105 -7.43 -9.78 -11.55
CA LYS A 105 -6.78 -8.81 -10.67
C LYS A 105 -5.29 -8.73 -11.00
N LEU A 106 -4.73 -7.52 -10.95
CA LEU A 106 -3.33 -7.27 -11.27
C LEU A 106 -2.64 -6.54 -10.12
N ALA A 107 -1.43 -6.99 -9.78
CA ALA A 107 -0.52 -6.24 -8.93
C ALA A 107 0.74 -5.87 -9.73
N VAL A 108 1.17 -4.61 -9.61
CA VAL A 108 2.45 -4.11 -10.14
C VAL A 108 3.31 -3.71 -8.96
N LEU A 109 4.45 -4.37 -8.79
CA LEU A 109 5.43 -4.07 -7.77
C LEU A 109 6.67 -3.52 -8.47
N ALA A 110 6.95 -2.23 -8.28
CA ALA A 110 8.14 -1.61 -8.82
C ALA A 110 9.35 -1.92 -7.92
N ILE A 111 10.49 -2.21 -8.55
CA ILE A 111 11.78 -2.39 -7.89
C ILE A 111 12.76 -1.49 -8.62
N ASP A 112 13.23 -0.45 -7.95
CA ASP A 112 14.20 0.51 -8.50
C ASP A 112 15.38 0.64 -7.54
N PRO A 113 16.57 0.10 -7.87
CA PRO A 113 17.76 0.21 -7.03
C PRO A 113 18.17 1.67 -6.74
N SER A 114 17.78 2.62 -7.61
CA SER A 114 18.08 4.04 -7.42
C SER A 114 17.16 4.73 -6.39
N SER A 115 16.11 4.04 -5.92
CA SER A 115 15.19 4.59 -4.91
C SER A 115 15.85 4.81 -3.55
N GLU A 116 16.86 4.01 -3.19
CA GLU A 116 17.64 4.18 -1.96
C GLU A 116 18.39 5.52 -1.90
N GLN A 117 18.82 6.07 -3.04
CA GLN A 117 19.51 7.37 -3.10
C GLN A 117 18.56 8.57 -3.15
N SER A 118 17.32 8.38 -3.61
CA SER A 118 16.36 9.46 -3.86
C SER A 118 15.20 9.53 -2.85
N GLY A 119 15.12 8.59 -1.89
CA GLY A 119 14.08 8.56 -0.85
C GLY A 119 12.73 7.98 -1.29
N GLY A 120 12.68 7.33 -2.46
CA GLY A 120 11.49 6.64 -2.97
C GLY A 120 10.69 7.45 -4.01
N SER A 121 10.54 6.89 -5.22
CA SER A 121 9.70 7.42 -6.30
C SER A 121 8.24 6.98 -6.12
N ILE A 122 7.60 7.41 -5.01
CA ILE A 122 6.19 7.07 -4.76
C ILE A 122 5.27 7.71 -5.81
N LEU A 123 5.56 8.95 -6.20
CA LEU A 123 4.77 9.69 -7.19
C LEU A 123 5.09 9.27 -8.63
N GLY A 124 6.36 9.00 -8.94
CA GLY A 124 6.83 8.80 -10.31
C GLY A 124 6.29 7.55 -10.99
N ASP A 125 6.03 6.48 -10.26
CA ASP A 125 5.45 5.25 -10.83
C ASP A 125 3.93 5.35 -10.99
N LYS A 126 3.25 6.05 -10.07
CA LYS A 126 1.80 6.18 -10.08
C LYS A 126 1.31 7.19 -11.12
N THR A 127 2.07 8.23 -11.41
CA THR A 127 1.74 9.21 -12.48
C THR A 127 2.08 8.72 -13.89
N ARG A 128 2.93 7.70 -14.04
CA ARG A 128 3.26 7.12 -15.36
C ARG A 128 2.25 6.08 -15.85
N MET A 129 1.33 5.64 -14.98
CA MET A 129 0.31 4.62 -15.27
C MET A 129 -1.06 5.08 -14.74
N GLU A 130 -1.51 6.27 -15.16
CA GLU A 130 -2.71 6.93 -14.66
C GLU A 130 -3.97 6.05 -14.81
N ASN A 131 -4.18 5.45 -15.98
CA ASN A 131 -5.38 4.69 -16.28
C ASN A 131 -5.44 3.40 -15.46
N LEU A 132 -4.30 2.72 -15.35
CA LEU A 132 -4.20 1.48 -14.60
C LEU A 132 -4.36 1.76 -13.09
N SER A 133 -3.76 2.84 -12.59
CA SER A 133 -3.81 3.20 -11.17
C SER A 133 -5.22 3.52 -10.65
N ALA A 134 -6.13 3.91 -11.55
CA ALA A 134 -7.53 4.20 -11.23
C ALA A 134 -8.41 2.93 -11.20
N GLN A 135 -7.91 1.78 -11.66
CA GLN A 135 -8.71 0.55 -11.70
C GLN A 135 -8.80 -0.09 -10.32
N LYS A 136 -10.03 -0.43 -9.89
CA LYS A 136 -10.27 -1.15 -8.62
C LYS A 136 -9.58 -2.51 -8.53
N ASN A 137 -9.37 -3.16 -9.67
CA ASN A 137 -8.71 -4.47 -9.77
C ASN A 137 -7.19 -4.36 -9.98
N ALA A 138 -6.63 -3.15 -9.97
CA ALA A 138 -5.20 -2.93 -10.00
C ALA A 138 -4.68 -2.52 -8.61
N PHE A 139 -3.53 -3.07 -8.24
CA PHE A 139 -2.75 -2.62 -7.09
C PHE A 139 -1.35 -2.24 -7.57
N ILE A 140 -0.91 -1.01 -7.32
CA ILE A 140 0.41 -0.53 -7.73
C ILE A 140 1.17 -0.12 -6.47
N ARG A 141 2.31 -0.79 -6.23
CA ARG A 141 3.22 -0.49 -5.12
C ARG A 141 4.54 0.04 -5.70
N PRO A 142 4.95 1.28 -5.38
CA PRO A 142 6.26 1.79 -5.76
C PRO A 142 7.37 1.09 -4.97
N SER A 143 8.61 1.18 -5.47
CA SER A 143 9.79 0.63 -4.77
C SER A 143 9.85 1.15 -3.33
N PRO A 144 10.10 0.29 -2.33
CA PRO A 144 10.31 0.73 -0.96
C PRO A 144 11.51 1.68 -0.87
N SER A 145 11.43 2.61 0.09
CA SER A 145 12.50 3.54 0.45
C SER A 145 13.45 2.91 1.46
#